data_AF-A0A359M304-F1
#
_entry.id   AF-A0A359M304-F1
#
_cell.length_a   1.000
_cell.length_b   1.000
_cell.length_c   1.000
_cell.angle_alpha   90.00
_cell.angle_beta   90.00
_cell.angle_gamma   90.00
#
_symmetry.space_group_name_H-M   'P 1'
#
loop_
_entity.id
_entity.type
_entity.pdbx_description
1 polymer ?
#
loop_
_entity_poly.entity_id
_entity_poly.type
_entity_poly.pdbx_seq_one_letter_code
_entity_poly.pdbx_strand_id
1 'polypeptide(L)'
;MIVATAALSLGILGPAGGTAGDLPQKAELLISEAKKVQLEAQDISKELRVRQFDLNKVKEMMTSLTAHVEAVNKMVAELQPMEQSMTGQQQAKFNLIKTKAELLTIFATNKQGMLLGDQPEKSRSVLRAKAEGIAKRSEMLQKSAMALRQ
;
A
#
# COMPACT_ATOMS: atom_id res chain seq x y z
N MET A 1 -12.83 25.06 58.19
CA MET A 1 -11.63 24.39 57.66
C MET A 1 -11.98 23.86 56.28
N ILE A 2 -11.36 24.42 55.25
CA ILE A 2 -11.55 24.05 53.84
C ILE A 2 -10.63 22.87 53.58
N VAL A 3 -11.18 21.71 53.21
CA VAL A 3 -10.38 20.58 52.73
C VAL A 3 -10.43 20.60 51.21
N ALA A 4 -9.38 21.12 50.61
CA ALA A 4 -9.03 20.91 49.22
C ALA A 4 -8.15 19.66 49.15
N THR A 5 -8.52 18.66 48.36
CA THR A 5 -7.55 17.67 47.85
C THR A 5 -7.99 17.28 46.45
N ALA A 6 -7.20 17.79 45.52
CA ALA A 6 -7.27 17.55 44.10
C ALA A 6 -6.81 16.13 43.74
N ALA A 7 -7.36 15.62 42.64
CA ALA A 7 -6.61 15.23 41.44
C ALA A 7 -7.23 13.98 40.81
N LEU A 8 -8.14 14.24 39.88
CA LEU A 8 -8.44 13.38 38.74
C LEU A 8 -7.12 12.88 38.14
N SER A 9 -6.80 11.61 38.34
CA SER A 9 -5.96 10.88 37.39
C SER A 9 -6.89 10.22 36.38
N LEU A 10 -7.26 10.99 35.35
CA LEU A 10 -7.70 10.39 34.09
C LEU A 10 -6.56 9.51 33.60
N GLY A 11 -6.70 8.20 33.79
CA GLY A 11 -5.99 7.22 32.99
C GLY A 11 -6.44 7.40 31.54
N ILE A 12 -5.72 8.22 30.80
CA ILE A 12 -5.82 8.31 29.35
C ILE A 12 -5.45 6.93 28.83
N LEU A 13 -6.46 6.12 28.51
CA LEU A 13 -6.33 5.05 27.53
C LEU A 13 -5.98 5.74 26.20
N GLY A 14 -4.69 5.96 25.97
CA GLY A 14 -4.18 6.24 24.64
C GLY A 14 -4.46 5.01 23.78
N PRO A 15 -4.88 5.18 22.51
CA PRO A 15 -5.00 4.04 21.60
C PRO A 15 -3.63 3.38 21.51
N ALA A 16 -3.60 2.05 21.51
CA ALA A 16 -2.40 1.22 21.41
C ALA A 16 -1.41 1.79 20.37
N GLY A 17 -0.51 2.65 20.84
CA GLY A 17 0.54 3.23 20.03
C GLY A 17 1.57 2.13 19.90
N GLY A 18 1.64 1.54 18.70
CA GLY A 18 2.67 0.57 18.38
C GLY A 18 4.02 1.13 18.81
N THR A 19 4.74 0.35 19.58
CA THR A 19 6.02 0.75 20.14
C THR A 19 7.06 0.79 19.03
N ALA A 20 8.15 1.55 19.20
CA ALA A 20 9.23 1.58 18.20
C ALA A 20 9.81 0.17 17.89
N GLY A 21 9.60 -0.81 18.79
CA GLY A 21 9.96 -2.22 18.57
C GLY A 21 9.10 -2.94 17.53
N ASP A 22 7.93 -2.41 17.16
CA ASP A 22 7.01 -3.01 16.18
C ASP A 22 7.34 -2.62 14.73
N LEU A 23 8.24 -1.66 14.53
CA LEU A 23 8.62 -1.13 13.22
C LEU A 23 9.14 -2.24 12.27
N PRO A 24 10.07 -3.14 12.68
CA PRO A 24 10.54 -4.21 11.82
C PRO A 24 9.44 -5.18 11.40
N GLN A 25 8.52 -5.50 12.32
CA GLN A 25 7.42 -6.43 12.05
C GLN A 25 6.39 -5.82 11.10
N LYS A 26 6.01 -4.55 11.30
CA LYS A 26 5.13 -3.82 10.39
C LYS A 26 5.78 -3.59 9.02
N ALA A 27 7.08 -3.35 8.97
CA ALA A 27 7.83 -3.26 7.72
C ALA A 27 7.80 -4.60 6.95
N GLU A 28 7.91 -5.74 7.63
CA GLU A 28 7.79 -7.07 6.99
C GLU A 28 6.38 -7.34 6.46
N LEU A 29 5.34 -6.97 7.20
CA LEU A 29 3.96 -7.08 6.71
C LEU A 29 3.75 -6.22 5.45
N LEU A 30 4.28 -5.00 5.46
CA LEU A 30 4.26 -4.11 4.31
C LEU A 30 4.99 -4.70 3.10
N ILE A 31 6.17 -5.32 3.30
CA ILE A 31 6.91 -6.01 2.25
C ILE A 31 6.08 -7.15 1.66
N SER A 32 5.46 -7.96 2.52
CA SER A 32 4.63 -9.10 2.11
C SER A 32 3.44 -8.65 1.25
N GLU A 33 2.69 -7.64 1.68
CA GLU A 33 1.56 -7.14 0.90
C GLU A 33 2.01 -6.44 -0.39
N ALA A 34 3.10 -5.68 -0.35
CA ALA A 34 3.69 -5.08 -1.55
C ALA A 34 4.13 -6.14 -2.57
N LYS A 35 4.61 -7.30 -2.11
CA LYS A 35 4.92 -8.46 -2.96
C LYS A 35 3.67 -9.06 -3.59
N LYS A 36 2.56 -9.16 -2.86
CA LYS A 36 1.28 -9.60 -3.42
C LYS A 36 0.79 -8.64 -4.52
N VAL A 37 0.83 -7.33 -4.26
CA VAL A 37 0.53 -6.30 -5.29
C VAL A 37 1.42 -6.48 -6.52
N GLN A 38 2.71 -6.75 -6.34
CA GLN A 38 3.63 -6.98 -7.46
C GLN A 38 3.23 -8.21 -8.29
N LEU A 39 3.00 -9.35 -7.64
CA LEU A 39 2.66 -10.61 -8.31
C LEU A 39 1.34 -10.49 -9.06
N GLU A 40 0.30 -9.98 -8.40
CA GLU A 40 -1.02 -9.77 -9.01
C GLU A 40 -0.93 -8.85 -10.23
N ALA A 41 -0.17 -7.75 -10.13
CA ALA A 41 0.04 -6.85 -11.26
C ALA A 41 0.82 -7.49 -12.42
N GLN A 42 1.78 -8.37 -12.12
CA GLN A 42 2.48 -9.14 -13.15
C GLN A 42 1.55 -10.14 -13.83
N ASP A 43 0.68 -10.81 -13.07
CA ASP A 43 -0.25 -11.80 -13.61
C ASP A 43 -1.34 -11.15 -14.47
N ILE A 44 -1.84 -9.97 -14.07
CA ILE A 44 -2.68 -9.13 -14.92
C ILE A 44 -1.96 -8.76 -16.23
N SER A 45 -0.69 -8.38 -16.17
CA SER A 45 0.09 -8.06 -17.38
C SER A 45 0.24 -9.27 -18.30
N LYS A 46 0.50 -10.45 -17.74
CA LYS A 46 0.60 -11.71 -18.50
C LYS A 46 -0.73 -12.08 -19.17
N GLU A 47 -1.84 -11.96 -18.45
CA GLU A 47 -3.18 -12.24 -18.99
C GLU A 47 -3.51 -11.28 -20.14
N LEU A 48 -3.25 -9.98 -19.96
CA LEU A 48 -3.44 -8.96 -21.00
C LEU A 48 -2.45 -9.07 -22.17
N ARG A 49 -1.43 -9.93 -22.09
CA ARG A 49 -0.55 -10.24 -23.23
C ARG A 49 -1.22 -11.19 -24.22
N VAL A 50 -2.17 -12.01 -23.75
CA VAL A 50 -2.90 -12.98 -24.58
C VAL A 50 -3.82 -12.23 -25.56
N ARG A 51 -3.98 -12.77 -26.77
CA ARG A 51 -4.76 -12.13 -27.83
C ARG A 51 -6.26 -12.06 -27.47
N GLN A 52 -6.79 -13.15 -26.94
CA GLN A 52 -8.13 -13.24 -26.35
C GLN A 52 -7.95 -13.45 -24.85
N PHE A 53 -7.96 -12.35 -24.09
CA PHE A 53 -7.84 -12.39 -22.64
C PHE A 53 -9.23 -12.47 -22.01
N ASP A 54 -9.34 -13.16 -20.89
CA ASP A 54 -10.60 -13.21 -20.15
C ASP A 54 -10.79 -11.89 -19.37
N LEU A 55 -11.75 -11.09 -19.82
CA LEU A 55 -12.06 -9.81 -19.21
C LEU A 55 -12.64 -9.92 -17.80
N ASN A 56 -13.39 -10.99 -17.51
CA ASN A 56 -13.93 -11.23 -16.17
C ASN A 56 -12.80 -11.59 -15.22
N LYS A 57 -11.89 -12.46 -15.67
CA LYS A 57 -10.67 -12.80 -14.90
C LYS A 57 -9.80 -11.56 -14.65
N VAL A 58 -9.59 -10.70 -15.65
CA VAL A 58 -8.83 -9.45 -15.46
C VAL A 58 -9.53 -8.52 -14.47
N LYS A 59 -10.86 -8.44 -14.49
CA LYS A 59 -11.63 -7.66 -13.50
C LYS A 59 -11.45 -8.21 -12.08
N GLU A 60 -11.53 -9.52 -11.90
CA GLU A 60 -11.33 -10.17 -10.60
C GLU A 60 -9.92 -9.91 -10.06
N MET A 61 -8.89 -10.13 -10.88
CA MET A 61 -7.50 -9.84 -10.51
C MET A 61 -7.29 -8.34 -10.19
N MET A 62 -7.95 -7.43 -10.91
CA MET A 62 -7.87 -6.00 -10.60
C MET A 62 -8.59 -5.61 -9.30
N THR A 63 -9.69 -6.28 -8.95
CA THR A 63 -10.35 -6.11 -7.66
C THR A 63 -9.43 -6.60 -6.53
N SER A 64 -8.82 -7.78 -6.70
CA SER A 64 -7.81 -8.32 -5.78
C SER A 64 -6.64 -7.33 -5.60
N LEU A 65 -6.09 -6.84 -6.71
CA LEU A 65 -5.01 -5.86 -6.71
C LEU A 65 -5.38 -4.60 -5.94
N THR A 66 -6.60 -4.11 -6.11
CA THR A 66 -7.10 -2.91 -5.41
C THR A 66 -7.17 -3.14 -3.91
N ALA A 67 -7.70 -4.28 -3.47
CA ALA A 67 -7.74 -4.65 -2.06
C ALA A 67 -6.32 -4.73 -1.44
N HIS A 68 -5.35 -5.30 -2.17
CA HIS A 68 -3.96 -5.32 -1.71
C HIS A 68 -3.34 -3.92 -1.63
N VAL A 69 -3.65 -3.03 -2.58
CA VAL A 69 -3.20 -1.63 -2.53
C VAL A 69 -3.82 -0.89 -1.35
N GLU A 70 -5.10 -1.09 -1.05
CA GLU A 70 -5.75 -0.53 0.14
C GLU A 70 -5.09 -1.04 1.44
N ALA A 71 -4.77 -2.34 1.50
CA ALA A 71 -4.03 -2.91 2.62
C ALA A 71 -2.65 -2.25 2.80
N VAL A 72 -1.90 -2.05 1.71
CA VAL A 72 -0.62 -1.32 1.73
C VAL A 72 -0.79 0.09 2.30
N ASN A 73 -1.80 0.84 1.85
CA ASN A 73 -2.04 2.20 2.36
C ASN A 73 -2.42 2.20 3.85
N LYS A 74 -3.23 1.23 4.29
CA LYS A 74 -3.57 1.06 5.70
C LYS A 74 -2.31 0.82 6.55
N MET A 75 -1.42 -0.06 6.10
CA MET A 75 -0.14 -0.32 6.78
C MET A 75 0.77 0.91 6.83
N VAL A 76 0.80 1.70 5.76
CA VAL A 76 1.54 2.97 5.75
C VAL A 76 0.94 3.96 6.75
N ALA A 77 -0.38 4.05 6.85
CA ALA A 77 -1.06 4.89 7.83
C ALA A 77 -0.79 4.41 9.28
N GLU A 78 -0.69 3.10 9.52
CA GLU A 78 -0.33 2.54 10.83
C GLU A 78 1.14 2.81 11.22
N LEU A 79 2.03 2.98 10.24
CA LEU A 79 3.43 3.33 10.44
C LEU A 79 3.64 4.84 10.66
N GLN A 80 2.69 5.68 10.25
CA GLN A 80 2.80 7.12 10.33
C GLN A 80 2.95 7.68 11.76
N PRO A 81 2.25 7.18 12.79
CA PRO A 81 2.49 7.60 14.17
C PRO A 81 3.93 7.33 14.65
N MET A 82 4.60 6.33 14.08
CA MET A 82 5.98 5.96 14.44
C MET A 82 7.01 6.88 13.79
N GLU A 83 6.62 7.71 12.81
CA GLU A 83 7.50 8.62 12.08
C GLU A 83 8.31 9.55 13.00
N GLN A 84 7.72 10.01 14.11
CA GLN A 84 8.39 10.86 15.09
C GLN A 84 9.52 10.15 15.85
N SER A 85 9.46 8.83 15.95
CA SER A 85 10.47 7.99 16.61
C SER A 85 11.54 7.47 15.64
N MET A 86 11.37 7.70 14.33
CA MET A 86 12.30 7.27 13.30
C MET A 86 13.51 8.20 13.21
N THR A 87 14.67 7.65 12.83
CA THR A 87 15.84 8.46 12.47
C THR A 87 15.56 9.26 11.19
N GLY A 88 16.32 10.33 10.94
CA GLY A 88 16.16 11.14 9.71
C GLY A 88 16.29 10.33 8.41
N GLN A 89 17.13 9.28 8.41
CA GLN A 89 17.21 8.35 7.28
C GLN A 89 15.95 7.50 7.14
N GLN A 90 15.43 6.95 8.23
CA GLN A 90 14.20 6.16 8.24
C GLN A 90 12.98 6.99 7.83
N GLN A 91 12.87 8.25 8.28
CA GLN A 91 11.82 9.18 7.84
C GLN A 91 11.86 9.42 6.33
N ALA A 92 13.06 9.63 5.76
CA ALA A 92 13.21 9.78 4.31
C ALA A 92 12.76 8.52 3.55
N LYS A 93 13.06 7.32 4.07
CA LYS A 93 12.58 6.05 3.49
C LYS A 93 11.06 5.90 3.64
N PHE A 94 10.51 6.27 4.78
CA PHE A 94 9.08 6.23 5.04
C PHE A 94 8.30 7.18 4.13
N ASN A 95 8.83 8.39 3.87
CA ASN A 95 8.24 9.30 2.89
C ASN A 95 8.27 8.73 1.47
N LEU A 96 9.34 8.04 1.08
CA LEU A 96 9.36 7.31 -0.21
C LEU A 96 8.31 6.20 -0.26
N ILE A 97 8.04 5.52 0.86
CA ILE A 97 6.98 4.50 0.95
C ILE A 97 5.61 5.16 0.78
N LYS A 98 5.32 6.25 1.51
CA LYS A 98 4.08 7.03 1.39
C LYS A 98 3.79 7.43 -0.06
N THR A 99 4.75 8.10 -0.71
CA THR A 99 4.59 8.52 -2.12
C THR A 99 4.36 7.33 -3.05
N LYS A 100 5.04 6.20 -2.83
CA LYS A 100 4.83 5.00 -3.66
C LYS A 100 3.46 4.38 -3.44
N ALA A 101 2.97 4.33 -2.19
CA ALA A 101 1.65 3.82 -1.85
C ALA A 101 0.53 4.70 -2.45
N GLU A 102 0.64 6.02 -2.36
CA GLU A 102 -0.30 6.96 -2.99
C GLU A 102 -0.36 6.77 -4.52
N LEU A 103 0.80 6.59 -5.15
CA LEU A 103 0.85 6.32 -6.59
C LEU A 103 0.16 4.99 -6.93
N LEU A 104 0.35 3.94 -6.12
CA LEU A 104 -0.37 2.68 -6.30
C LEU A 104 -1.89 2.88 -6.23
N THR A 105 -2.37 3.69 -5.28
CA THR A 105 -3.79 4.07 -5.15
C THR A 105 -4.28 4.73 -6.42
N ILE A 106 -3.64 5.81 -6.86
CA ILE A 106 -4.01 6.55 -8.09
C ILE A 106 -4.08 5.60 -9.29
N PHE A 107 -3.15 4.66 -9.40
CA PHE A 107 -3.15 3.70 -10.49
C PHE A 107 -4.26 2.65 -10.35
N ALA A 108 -4.61 2.19 -9.15
CA ALA A 108 -5.70 1.25 -8.92
C ALA A 108 -7.07 1.90 -9.21
N THR A 109 -7.31 3.11 -8.71
CA THR A 109 -8.61 3.81 -8.82
C THR A 109 -8.92 4.26 -10.25
N ASN A 110 -7.92 4.69 -11.03
CA ASN A 110 -8.12 5.18 -12.41
C ASN A 110 -8.44 4.08 -13.45
N LYS A 111 -8.57 2.80 -13.06
CA LYS A 111 -8.77 1.68 -14.00
C LYS A 111 -10.23 1.34 -14.27
N GLN A 112 -11.17 1.74 -13.41
CA GLN A 112 -12.61 1.47 -13.62
C GLN A 112 -13.09 2.05 -14.95
N GLY A 113 -12.68 3.27 -15.31
CA GLY A 113 -13.04 3.88 -16.60
C GLY A 113 -12.48 3.17 -17.85
N MET A 114 -11.39 2.39 -17.71
CA MET A 114 -10.76 1.69 -18.84
C MET A 114 -11.28 0.26 -19.05
N LEU A 115 -11.76 -0.40 -17.99
CA LEU A 115 -12.40 -1.72 -18.05
C LEU A 115 -13.91 -1.67 -18.28
N LEU A 116 -14.55 -0.54 -17.96
CA LEU A 116 -15.99 -0.31 -18.14
C LEU A 116 -16.33 0.38 -19.47
N GLY A 117 -15.33 0.80 -20.26
CA GLY A 117 -15.58 1.38 -21.58
C GLY A 117 -15.90 0.33 -22.65
N ASP A 118 -16.55 0.75 -23.74
CA ASP A 118 -17.08 -0.14 -24.78
C ASP A 118 -16.01 -0.97 -25.56
N GLN A 119 -14.72 -0.66 -25.40
CA GLN A 119 -13.63 -1.29 -26.18
C GLN A 119 -12.39 -1.64 -25.33
N PRO A 120 -12.50 -2.58 -24.39
CA PRO A 120 -11.42 -2.98 -23.49
C PRO A 120 -10.21 -3.57 -24.24
N GLU A 121 -10.43 -4.17 -25.43
CA GLU A 121 -9.34 -4.66 -26.28
C GLU A 121 -8.43 -3.55 -26.82
N LYS A 122 -8.98 -2.36 -27.10
CA LYS A 122 -8.19 -1.20 -27.56
C LYS A 122 -7.37 -0.60 -26.43
N SER A 123 -7.87 -0.71 -25.21
CA SER A 123 -7.18 -0.27 -23.99
C SER A 123 -6.20 -1.31 -23.45
N ARG A 124 -6.13 -2.53 -24.02
CA ARG A 124 -5.31 -3.65 -23.52
C ARG A 124 -3.84 -3.29 -23.35
N SER A 125 -3.25 -2.62 -24.34
CA SER A 125 -1.84 -2.20 -24.28
C SER A 125 -1.55 -1.23 -23.13
N VAL A 126 -2.48 -0.29 -22.90
CA VAL A 126 -2.40 0.70 -21.83
C VAL A 126 -2.62 0.05 -20.47
N LEU A 127 -3.60 -0.86 -20.35
CA LEU A 127 -3.86 -1.62 -19.13
C LEU A 127 -2.66 -2.47 -18.74
N ARG A 128 -2.02 -3.13 -19.72
CA ARG A 128 -0.78 -3.89 -19.53
C ARG A 128 0.36 -3.00 -19.04
N ALA A 129 0.61 -1.88 -19.73
CA ALA A 129 1.66 -0.94 -19.34
C ALA A 129 1.44 -0.39 -17.92
N LYS A 130 0.19 -0.12 -17.53
CA LYS A 130 -0.15 0.29 -16.17
C LYS A 130 0.09 -0.85 -15.16
N ALA A 131 -0.24 -2.09 -15.49
CA ALA A 131 0.01 -3.24 -14.63
C ALA A 131 1.53 -3.46 -14.41
N GLU A 132 2.34 -3.36 -15.47
CA GLU A 132 3.81 -3.39 -15.37
C GLU A 132 4.35 -2.22 -14.51
N GLY A 133 3.80 -1.02 -14.67
CA GLY A 133 4.14 0.14 -13.87
C GLY A 133 3.84 -0.07 -12.38
N ILE A 134 2.69 -0.68 -12.05
CA ILE A 134 2.33 -1.06 -10.67
C ILE A 134 3.34 -2.07 -10.13
N ALA A 135 3.62 -3.15 -10.88
CA ALA A 135 4.58 -4.17 -10.45
C ALA A 135 5.95 -3.57 -10.11
N LYS A 136 6.49 -2.69 -10.97
CA LYS A 136 7.77 -2.02 -10.73
C LYS A 136 7.74 -1.08 -9.52
N ARG A 137 6.62 -0.38 -9.29
CA ARG A 137 6.45 0.50 -8.13
C ARG A 137 6.35 -0.28 -6.83
N SER A 138 5.64 -1.41 -6.84
CA SER A 138 5.53 -2.32 -5.70
C SER A 138 6.86 -2.98 -5.36
N GLU A 139 7.67 -3.34 -6.36
CA GLU A 139 9.05 -3.79 -6.16
C GLU A 139 9.90 -2.71 -5.47
N MET A 140 9.80 -1.46 -5.93
CA MET A 140 10.50 -0.35 -5.28
C MET A 140 10.00 -0.09 -3.85
N LEU A 141 8.70 -0.28 -3.60
CA LEU A 141 8.12 -0.14 -2.27
C LEU A 141 8.67 -1.20 -1.31
N GLN A 142 8.79 -2.45 -1.76
CA GLN A 142 9.45 -3.51 -1.01
C GLN A 142 10.89 -3.14 -0.66
N LYS A 143 11.68 -2.66 -1.62
CA LYS A 143 13.07 -2.24 -1.36
C LYS A 143 13.16 -1.11 -0.33
N SER A 144 12.25 -0.14 -0.40
CA SER A 144 12.17 0.94 0.58
C SER A 144 11.75 0.43 1.96
N ALA A 145 10.81 -0.50 2.04
CA ALA A 145 10.35 -1.10 3.31
C ALA A 145 11.43 -2.02 3.93
N MET A 146 12.19 -2.76 3.12
CA MET A 146 13.35 -3.53 3.59
C MET A 146 14.42 -2.62 4.19
N ALA A 147 14.64 -1.45 3.59
CA ALA A 147 15.56 -0.44 4.12
C ALA A 147 15.03 0.26 5.38
N LEU A 148 13.72 0.26 5.62
CA LEU A 148 13.11 0.80 6.84
C LEU A 148 13.33 -0.12 8.05
N ARG A 149 13.52 -1.42 7.80
CA ARG A 149 13.84 -2.42 8.83
C ARG A 149 15.27 -2.29 9.38
N GLN A 150 16.17 -1.72 8.60
CA GLN A 150 17.59 -1.57 8.93
C GLN A 150 17.84 -0.29 9.73
#